data_AF-A0A382WIT6-F1
#
_entry.id   AF-A0A382WIT6-F1
#
_cell.length_a   1.000
_cell.length_b   1.000
_cell.length_c   1.000
_cell.angle_alpha   90.00
_cell.angle_beta   90.00
_cell.angle_gamma   90.00
#
_symmetry.space_group_name_H-M   'P 1'
#
loop_
_entity.id
_entity.type
_entity.pdbx_description
1 polymer ?
#
loop_
_entity_poly.entity_id
_entity_poly.type
_entity_poly.pdbx_seq_one_letter_code
_entity_poly.pdbx_strand_id
1 'polypeptide(L)'
;MRFRRVIKSPNIHEVMITAPLGLVPRELEELWPAAHYDIPVTGDWDADELQIIRRMVGRIVERIGYSAVVNHSGIDIQVDGTRVIDTRRGDSAGSKEALARLESEVEAAVQIAGSVEIPERPRMLVMKSISRFMLGSDEWLEGTEISGRPPILTISKGGTQLAKWDPRRGRFLFSKSSLSILGELEILSRVNLRDNVEWVGDIFPTSVKSFIGPIRTGDELLVYRKGELIGSARAVAPGWEWPHGPGRFAKSRHHLKPMTQKAA
;
A
#
# COMPACT_ATOMS: atom_id res chain seq x y z
N MET A 1 -7.99 23.55 4.38
CA MET A 1 -6.60 23.46 3.88
C MET A 1 -6.47 24.26 2.58
N ARG A 2 -5.63 25.30 2.55
CA ARG A 2 -5.40 26.15 1.36
C ARG A 2 -4.51 25.47 0.31
N PHE A 3 -3.52 24.69 0.76
CA PHE A 3 -2.59 23.92 -0.08
C PHE A 3 -3.29 22.95 -1.07
N ARG A 4 -4.20 22.09 -0.60
CA ARG A 4 -4.88 21.12 -1.49
C ARG A 4 -5.76 21.76 -2.56
N ARG A 5 -6.13 23.04 -2.40
CA ARG A 5 -6.96 23.73 -3.40
C ARG A 5 -6.16 24.18 -4.62
N VAL A 6 -4.84 24.32 -4.48
CA VAL A 6 -3.96 24.76 -5.58
C VAL A 6 -3.43 23.60 -6.41
N ILE A 7 -3.43 22.37 -5.87
CA ILE A 7 -3.07 21.16 -6.62
C ILE A 7 -4.35 20.56 -7.21
N LYS A 8 -4.64 20.90 -8.47
CA LYS A 8 -5.91 20.54 -9.14
C LYS A 8 -5.80 19.39 -10.15
N SER A 9 -4.59 18.96 -10.48
CA SER A 9 -4.36 17.96 -11.54
C SER A 9 -4.14 16.57 -10.94
N PRO A 10 -4.82 15.52 -11.48
CA PRO A 10 -4.57 14.13 -11.09
C PRO A 10 -3.20 13.62 -11.56
N ASN A 11 -2.53 14.36 -12.45
CA ASN A 11 -1.19 14.02 -12.97
C ASN A 11 -0.06 14.43 -12.02
N ILE A 12 -0.40 14.99 -10.85
CA ILE A 12 0.56 15.33 -9.81
C ILE A 12 0.61 14.21 -8.78
N HIS A 13 1.79 13.64 -8.59
CA HIS A 13 2.06 12.74 -7.48
C HIS A 13 2.60 13.54 -6.30
N GLU A 14 1.86 13.51 -5.19
CA GLU A 14 2.21 14.22 -3.97
C GLU A 14 3.03 13.34 -3.02
N VAL A 15 4.19 13.84 -2.58
CA VAL A 15 5.05 13.16 -1.61
C VAL A 15 5.39 14.14 -0.49
N MET A 16 5.08 13.76 0.75
CA MET A 16 5.40 14.52 1.94
C MET A 16 6.82 14.18 2.41
N ILE A 17 7.57 15.20 2.81
CA ILE A 17 8.86 15.03 3.50
C ILE A 17 8.62 15.09 5.00
N THR A 18 9.14 14.11 5.73
CA THR A 18 8.99 14.02 7.19
C THR A 18 10.17 13.31 7.83
N ALA A 19 10.38 13.51 9.14
CA ALA A 19 11.30 12.73 9.95
C ALA A 19 10.52 11.84 10.94
N PRO A 20 10.98 10.61 11.22
CA PRO A 20 12.16 9.94 10.68
C PRO A 20 11.90 9.18 9.36
N LEU A 21 10.66 9.18 8.85
CA LEU A 21 10.30 8.32 7.71
C LEU A 21 10.92 8.74 6.37
N GLY A 22 11.39 9.98 6.26
CA GLY A 22 11.96 10.56 5.04
C GLY A 22 10.87 11.01 4.09
N LEU A 23 10.28 10.07 3.32
CA LEU A 23 9.27 10.35 2.30
C LEU A 23 8.02 9.51 2.50
N VAL A 24 6.86 10.15 2.42
CA VAL A 24 5.55 9.50 2.52
C VAL A 24 4.70 9.93 1.32
N PRO A 25 4.42 9.04 0.35
CA PRO A 25 3.44 9.31 -0.70
C PRO A 25 2.04 9.56 -0.12
N ARG A 26 1.28 10.45 -0.75
CA ARG A 26 -0.07 10.83 -0.32
C ARG A 26 -0.99 9.62 -0.12
N GLU A 27 -0.90 8.62 -1.00
CA GLU A 27 -1.75 7.43 -0.98
C GLU A 27 -1.51 6.55 0.25
N LEU A 28 -0.35 6.70 0.91
CA LEU A 28 0.08 5.88 2.04
C LEU A 28 0.05 6.66 3.37
N GLU A 29 -0.37 7.92 3.36
CA GLU A 29 -0.30 8.80 4.54
C GLU A 29 -1.12 8.31 5.73
N GLU A 30 -2.23 7.63 5.45
CA GLU A 30 -3.15 7.10 6.46
C GLU A 30 -2.73 5.71 6.98
N LEU A 31 -1.60 5.16 6.54
CA LEU A 31 -1.13 3.83 6.92
C LEU A 31 -0.04 3.89 8.00
N TRP A 32 0.12 2.81 8.75
CA TRP A 32 1.34 2.59 9.53
C TRP A 32 2.54 2.40 8.56
N PRO A 33 3.69 3.10 8.71
CA PRO A 33 4.01 3.93 9.86
C PRO A 33 3.54 5.38 9.88
N ALA A 34 3.27 5.96 8.71
CA ALA A 34 3.00 7.38 8.54
C ALA A 34 1.89 7.96 9.44
N ALA A 35 0.80 7.25 9.67
CA ALA A 35 -0.32 7.76 10.45
C ALA A 35 -0.16 7.65 11.97
N HIS A 36 0.86 6.94 12.47
CA HIS A 36 0.96 6.64 13.91
C HIS A 36 2.36 6.82 14.50
N TYR A 37 3.26 7.54 13.82
CA TYR A 37 4.48 8.00 14.49
C TYR A 37 4.15 9.29 15.24
N ASP A 38 4.45 9.30 16.53
CA ASP A 38 4.45 10.51 17.36
C ASP A 38 5.84 10.63 17.96
N ILE A 39 6.69 11.36 17.26
CA ILE A 39 8.09 11.55 17.64
C ILE A 39 8.29 13.05 17.76
N PRO A 40 8.74 13.55 18.93
CA PRO A 40 9.05 14.97 19.08
C PRO A 40 10.19 15.32 18.14
N VAL A 41 9.99 16.35 17.34
CA VAL A 41 11.02 16.91 16.47
C VAL A 41 11.44 18.28 17.00
N THR A 42 12.71 18.60 16.81
CA THR A 42 13.29 19.91 17.14
C THR A 42 12.72 21.02 16.26
N GLY A 43 12.20 20.66 15.07
CA GLY A 43 11.74 21.60 14.05
C GLY A 43 12.85 22.09 13.13
N ASP A 44 14.10 21.74 13.43
CA ASP A 44 15.29 22.01 12.61
C ASP A 44 15.76 20.71 11.98
N TRP A 45 16.18 20.79 10.71
CA TRP A 45 16.75 19.66 9.99
C TRP A 45 18.26 19.59 10.25
N ASP A 46 18.74 18.45 10.74
CA ASP A 46 20.17 18.21 10.83
C ASP A 46 20.79 17.79 9.48
N ALA A 47 22.12 17.74 9.41
CA ALA A 47 22.82 17.41 8.17
C ALA A 47 22.57 15.97 7.69
N ASP A 48 22.42 15.02 8.61
CA ASP A 48 22.20 13.61 8.30
C ASP A 48 20.78 13.39 7.79
N GLU A 49 19.77 14.03 8.41
CA GLU A 49 18.39 14.05 7.96
C GLU A 49 18.27 14.63 6.55
N LEU A 50 18.91 15.78 6.30
CA LEU A 50 18.94 16.40 4.98
C LEU A 50 19.58 15.49 3.93
N GLN A 51 20.66 14.79 4.29
CA GLN A 51 21.31 13.84 3.38
C GLN A 51 20.39 12.65 3.07
N ILE A 52 19.70 12.10 4.07
CA ILE A 52 18.75 11.00 3.90
C ILE A 52 17.61 11.43 2.97
N ILE A 53 17.02 12.61 3.21
CA ILE A 53 15.91 13.14 2.42
C ILE A 53 16.33 13.35 0.97
N ARG A 54 17.44 14.06 0.73
CA ARG A 54 17.95 14.31 -0.63
C ARG A 54 18.20 13.00 -1.39
N ARG A 55 18.80 12.01 -0.72
CA ARG A 55 19.00 10.67 -1.30
C ARG A 55 17.69 9.97 -1.62
N MET A 56 16.69 10.03 -0.75
CA MET A 56 15.39 9.42 -0.98
C MET A 56 14.63 10.11 -2.11
N VAL A 57 14.71 11.44 -2.20
CA VAL A 57 14.12 12.22 -3.30
C VAL A 57 14.77 11.86 -4.63
N GLY A 58 16.11 11.81 -4.70
CA GLY A 58 16.81 11.37 -5.91
C GLY A 58 16.34 9.98 -6.36
N ARG A 59 16.27 9.01 -5.43
CA ARG A 59 15.82 7.64 -5.74
C ARG A 59 14.39 7.55 -6.24
N ILE A 60 13.44 8.29 -5.65
CA ILE A 60 12.04 8.22 -6.11
C ILE A 60 11.88 8.92 -7.46
N VAL A 61 12.60 10.03 -7.69
CA VAL A 61 12.58 10.74 -8.96
C VAL A 61 13.13 9.87 -10.08
N GLU A 62 14.27 9.23 -9.87
CA GLU A 62 14.88 8.29 -10.83
C GLU A 62 13.97 7.07 -11.07
N ARG A 63 13.45 6.47 -10.00
CA ARG A 63 12.62 5.26 -10.09
C ARG A 63 11.32 5.49 -10.85
N ILE A 64 10.68 6.63 -10.64
CA ILE A 64 9.37 6.94 -11.25
C ILE A 64 9.52 7.68 -12.57
N GLY A 65 10.62 8.40 -12.77
CA GLY A 65 10.87 9.20 -13.97
C GLY A 65 10.03 10.47 -14.01
N TYR A 66 9.98 11.24 -12.91
CA TYR A 66 9.25 12.52 -12.92
C TYR A 66 9.89 13.49 -13.91
N SER A 67 9.06 14.13 -14.73
CA SER A 67 9.49 15.17 -15.67
C SER A 67 9.95 16.46 -14.98
N ALA A 68 9.40 16.76 -13.80
CA ALA A 68 9.77 17.89 -12.97
C ALA A 68 9.42 17.64 -11.49
N VAL A 69 10.12 18.34 -10.60
CA VAL A 69 9.85 18.34 -9.16
C VAL A 69 9.47 19.77 -8.73
N VAL A 70 8.23 19.94 -8.27
CA VAL A 70 7.78 21.18 -7.63
C VAL A 70 8.02 21.05 -6.13
N ASN A 71 9.11 21.64 -5.64
CA ASN A 71 9.50 21.58 -4.24
C ASN A 71 8.74 22.64 -3.43
N HIS A 72 7.87 22.18 -2.53
CA HIS A 72 7.18 23.02 -1.55
C HIS A 72 7.52 22.63 -0.11
N SER A 73 8.66 21.97 0.11
CA SER A 73 9.05 21.48 1.44
C SER A 73 9.71 22.57 2.29
N GLY A 74 10.46 23.49 1.68
CA GLY A 74 11.31 24.44 2.38
C GLY A 74 12.72 23.91 2.66
N ILE A 75 13.04 22.71 2.18
CA ILE A 75 14.39 22.14 2.14
C ILE A 75 14.99 22.41 0.76
N ASP A 76 16.28 22.74 0.72
CA ASP A 76 17.01 22.80 -0.55
C ASP A 76 17.26 21.39 -1.11
N ILE A 77 16.67 21.12 -2.26
CA ILE A 77 16.66 19.83 -2.95
C ILE A 77 17.11 20.08 -4.38
N GLN A 78 18.09 19.30 -4.82
CA GLN A 78 18.55 19.24 -6.20
C GLN A 78 18.55 17.77 -6.63
N VAL A 79 18.19 17.52 -7.88
CA VAL A 79 18.16 16.17 -8.47
C VAL A 79 18.77 16.24 -9.86
N ASP A 80 19.83 15.47 -10.08
CA ASP A 80 20.55 15.49 -11.35
C ASP A 80 19.64 15.06 -12.51
N GLY A 81 19.65 15.83 -13.59
CA GLY A 81 18.85 15.54 -14.79
C GLY A 81 17.35 15.82 -14.66
N THR A 82 16.87 16.35 -13.54
CA THR A 82 15.46 16.72 -13.35
C THR A 82 15.31 18.19 -12.94
N ARG A 83 14.39 18.90 -13.57
CA ARG A 83 14.07 20.29 -13.20
C ARG A 83 13.43 20.33 -11.82
N VAL A 84 14.09 20.95 -10.84
CA VAL A 84 13.55 21.18 -9.49
C VAL A 84 13.20 22.67 -9.32
N ILE A 85 12.00 22.97 -8.82
CA ILE A 85 11.50 24.34 -8.67
C ILE A 85 11.10 24.56 -7.21
N ASP A 86 11.80 25.43 -6.49
CA ASP A 86 11.39 25.86 -5.14
C ASP A 86 10.30 26.94 -5.22
N THR A 87 9.14 26.61 -4.67
CA THR A 87 7.96 27.48 -4.60
C THR A 87 7.83 28.19 -3.26
N ARG A 88 8.53 27.73 -2.21
CA ARG A 88 8.54 28.40 -0.91
C ARG A 88 9.49 29.58 -0.88
N ARG A 89 10.72 29.47 -1.41
CA ARG A 89 11.69 30.58 -1.48
C ARG A 89 11.86 31.34 -0.15
N GLY A 90 11.89 30.59 0.95
CA GLY A 90 11.95 31.14 2.32
C GLY A 90 10.61 31.52 2.95
N ASP A 91 9.52 31.62 2.17
CA ASP A 91 8.18 31.89 2.73
C ASP A 91 7.62 30.69 3.50
N SER A 92 6.64 30.95 4.39
CA SER A 92 5.86 29.88 5.02
C SER A 92 5.02 29.13 3.99
N ALA A 93 4.83 27.82 4.19
CA ALA A 93 4.06 26.96 3.29
C ALA A 93 2.58 27.38 3.12
N GLY A 94 2.06 28.20 4.05
CA GLY A 94 0.69 28.71 4.01
C GLY A 94 0.54 30.13 3.47
N SER A 95 1.64 30.81 3.14
CA SER A 95 1.61 32.19 2.63
C SER A 95 0.89 32.28 1.28
N LYS A 96 0.28 33.43 1.00
CA LYS A 96 -0.47 33.65 -0.24
C LYS A 96 0.47 33.61 -1.44
N GLU A 97 1.67 34.15 -1.27
CA GLU A 97 2.73 34.28 -2.27
C GLU A 97 3.30 32.89 -2.62
N ALA A 98 3.61 32.05 -1.64
CA ALA A 98 4.09 30.69 -1.90
C ALA A 98 3.03 29.81 -2.55
N LEU A 99 1.76 29.94 -2.13
CA LEU A 99 0.66 29.19 -2.73
C LEU A 99 0.36 29.62 -4.17
N ALA A 100 0.47 30.92 -4.48
CA ALA A 100 0.33 31.42 -5.85
C ALA A 100 1.45 30.91 -6.76
N ARG A 101 2.70 30.88 -6.26
CA ARG A 101 3.83 30.26 -7.00
C ARG A 101 3.61 28.76 -7.19
N LEU A 102 3.16 28.05 -6.15
CA LEU A 102 2.85 26.62 -6.23
C LEU A 102 1.78 26.34 -7.29
N GLU A 103 0.69 27.09 -7.30
CA GLU A 103 -0.39 26.95 -8.29
C GLU A 103 0.15 27.12 -9.71
N SER A 104 0.89 28.21 -9.96
CA SER A 104 1.45 28.52 -11.28
C SER A 104 2.46 27.47 -11.75
N GLU A 105 3.34 26.98 -10.88
CA GLU A 105 4.36 25.99 -11.27
C GLU A 105 3.76 24.59 -11.46
N VAL A 106 2.72 24.23 -10.71
CA VAL A 106 1.96 22.99 -10.95
C VAL A 106 1.27 23.04 -12.32
N GLU A 107 0.60 24.16 -12.65
CA GLU A 107 -0.04 24.33 -13.96
C GLU A 107 0.98 24.25 -15.10
N ALA A 108 2.12 24.94 -14.97
CA ALA A 108 3.19 24.90 -15.97
C ALA A 108 3.80 23.49 -16.11
N ALA A 109 4.05 22.78 -15.01
CA ALA A 109 4.60 21.43 -15.04
C ALA A 109 3.67 20.44 -15.76
N VAL A 110 2.36 20.54 -15.52
CA VAL A 110 1.35 19.70 -16.20
C VAL A 110 1.30 20.03 -17.69
N GLN A 111 1.38 21.30 -18.07
CA GLN A 111 1.41 21.70 -19.49
C GLN A 111 2.65 21.16 -20.22
N ILE A 112 3.83 21.24 -19.60
CA ILE A 112 5.10 20.77 -20.18
C ILE A 112 5.13 19.26 -20.30
N ALA A 113 4.69 18.54 -19.27
CA ALA A 113 4.68 17.07 -19.28
C ALA A 113 3.68 16.50 -20.30
N GLY A 114 2.69 17.30 -20.71
CA GLY A 114 1.52 16.83 -21.41
C GLY A 114 0.52 16.20 -20.43
N SER A 115 -0.77 16.41 -20.68
CA SER A 115 -1.81 15.72 -19.91
C SER A 115 -1.81 14.24 -20.29
N VAL A 116 -1.40 13.39 -19.37
CA VAL A 116 -1.63 11.95 -19.47
C VAL A 116 -3.07 11.68 -19.09
N GLU A 117 -3.78 10.92 -19.92
CA GLU A 117 -5.08 10.38 -19.54
C GLU A 117 -4.86 9.29 -18.49
N ILE A 118 -5.38 9.52 -17.29
CA ILE A 118 -5.40 8.52 -16.22
C ILE A 118 -6.78 7.85 -16.26
N PRO A 119 -6.90 6.64 -16.82
CA PRO A 119 -8.20 5.99 -16.95
C PRO A 119 -8.74 5.56 -15.58
N GLU A 120 -7.86 5.29 -14.61
CA GLU A 120 -8.26 4.96 -13.25
C GLU A 120 -8.80 6.16 -12.47
N ARG A 121 -9.94 5.93 -11.82
CA ARG A 121 -10.47 6.88 -10.84
C ARG A 121 -9.50 7.03 -9.66
N PRO A 122 -9.41 8.22 -9.02
CA PRO A 122 -8.48 8.46 -7.91
C PRO A 122 -8.53 7.43 -6.77
N ARG A 123 -9.74 6.93 -6.44
CA ARG A 123 -9.88 5.88 -5.41
C ARG A 123 -9.18 4.58 -5.79
N MET A 124 -9.18 4.22 -7.07
CA MET A 124 -8.51 3.02 -7.56
C MET A 124 -7.00 3.16 -7.47
N LEU A 125 -6.45 4.32 -7.86
CA LEU A 125 -5.03 4.60 -7.71
C LEU A 125 -4.56 4.46 -6.25
N VAL A 126 -5.34 4.99 -5.30
CA VAL A 126 -5.04 4.82 -3.87
C VAL A 126 -5.06 3.35 -3.48
N MET A 127 -6.09 2.58 -3.85
CA MET A 127 -6.14 1.14 -3.51
C MET A 127 -5.00 0.34 -4.15
N LYS A 128 -4.64 0.64 -5.41
CA LYS A 128 -3.48 0.05 -6.10
C LYS A 128 -2.18 0.36 -5.36
N SER A 129 -1.95 1.60 -4.97
CA SER A 129 -0.77 1.99 -4.18
C SER A 129 -0.70 1.30 -2.81
N ILE A 130 -1.82 1.24 -2.09
CA ILE A 130 -1.90 0.51 -0.81
C ILE A 130 -1.64 -0.99 -1.02
N SER A 131 -2.19 -1.58 -2.08
CA SER A 131 -1.97 -3.01 -2.39
C SER A 131 -0.51 -3.31 -2.69
N ARG A 132 0.14 -2.52 -3.55
CA ARG A 132 1.58 -2.68 -3.83
C ARG A 132 2.43 -2.52 -2.57
N PHE A 133 2.09 -1.57 -1.71
CA PHE A 133 2.79 -1.36 -0.44
C PHE A 133 2.65 -2.56 0.51
N MET A 134 1.42 -3.08 0.67
CA MET A 134 1.13 -4.13 1.65
C MET A 134 1.46 -5.54 1.15
N LEU A 135 1.18 -5.81 -0.11
CA LEU A 135 1.14 -7.15 -0.71
C LEU A 135 2.15 -7.34 -1.83
N GLY A 136 2.87 -6.29 -2.23
CA GLY A 136 3.86 -6.35 -3.31
C GLY A 136 3.28 -6.30 -4.72
N SER A 137 1.98 -6.47 -4.89
CA SER A 137 1.29 -6.37 -6.19
C SER A 137 -0.15 -5.87 -6.01
N ASP A 138 -0.69 -5.26 -7.06
CA ASP A 138 -2.07 -4.78 -7.20
C ASP A 138 -2.85 -5.50 -8.31
N GLU A 139 -2.28 -6.53 -8.93
CA GLU A 139 -2.90 -7.24 -10.06
C GLU A 139 -4.29 -7.82 -9.74
N TRP A 140 -4.56 -8.16 -8.47
CA TRP A 140 -5.88 -8.65 -8.04
C TRP A 140 -7.00 -7.57 -8.15
N LEU A 141 -6.62 -6.29 -8.30
CA LEU A 141 -7.54 -5.18 -8.54
C LEU A 141 -7.92 -5.02 -10.02
N GLU A 142 -7.34 -5.79 -10.93
CA GLU A 142 -7.58 -5.65 -12.36
C GLU A 142 -9.04 -5.98 -12.72
N GLY A 143 -9.69 -5.07 -13.46
CA GLY A 143 -11.12 -5.13 -13.76
C GLY A 143 -12.05 -5.05 -12.54
N THR A 144 -11.58 -4.55 -11.39
CA THR A 144 -12.42 -4.34 -10.20
C THR A 144 -13.04 -2.94 -10.16
N GLU A 145 -14.12 -2.82 -9.40
CA GLU A 145 -14.83 -1.59 -9.13
C GLU A 145 -14.78 -1.26 -7.64
N ILE A 146 -14.68 0.03 -7.32
CA ILE A 146 -14.70 0.53 -5.95
C ILE A 146 -16.03 1.23 -5.69
N SER A 147 -16.73 0.76 -4.66
CA SER A 147 -18.01 1.30 -4.20
C SER A 147 -18.01 1.61 -2.71
N GLY A 148 -19.07 2.26 -2.23
CA GLY A 148 -19.24 2.63 -0.83
C GLY A 148 -18.80 4.06 -0.49
N ARG A 149 -19.08 4.45 0.76
CA ARG A 149 -18.78 5.76 1.31
C ARG A 149 -17.49 5.68 2.14
N PRO A 150 -16.47 6.52 1.85
CA PRO A 150 -15.27 6.61 2.67
C PRO A 150 -15.59 6.76 4.17
N PRO A 151 -14.73 6.22 5.06
CA PRO A 151 -13.39 5.73 4.73
C PRO A 151 -13.34 4.21 4.44
N ILE A 152 -14.44 3.47 4.66
CA ILE A 152 -14.54 2.04 4.34
C ILE A 152 -15.03 1.89 2.90
N LEU A 153 -14.29 1.15 2.08
CA LEU A 153 -14.61 0.94 0.67
C LEU A 153 -14.78 -0.54 0.37
N THR A 154 -15.67 -0.85 -0.57
CA THR A 154 -15.91 -2.22 -1.07
C THR A 154 -15.29 -2.35 -2.44
N ILE A 155 -14.55 -3.45 -2.66
CA ILE A 155 -13.89 -3.79 -3.92
C ILE A 155 -14.57 -5.02 -4.49
N SER A 156 -15.11 -4.92 -5.70
CA SER A 156 -15.90 -5.97 -6.35
C SER A 156 -15.50 -6.19 -7.80
N LYS A 157 -15.70 -7.42 -8.31
CA LYS A 157 -15.51 -7.78 -9.73
C LYS A 157 -16.75 -8.50 -10.22
N GLY A 158 -17.38 -8.00 -11.29
CA GLY A 158 -18.62 -8.57 -11.83
C GLY A 158 -19.73 -8.74 -10.79
N GLY A 159 -19.92 -7.73 -9.93
CA GLY A 159 -20.91 -7.76 -8.83
C GLY A 159 -20.52 -8.61 -7.61
N THR A 160 -19.42 -9.38 -7.67
CA THR A 160 -18.95 -10.19 -6.54
C THR A 160 -17.94 -9.42 -5.71
N GLN A 161 -18.18 -9.28 -4.40
CA GLN A 161 -17.23 -8.62 -3.49
C GLN A 161 -15.96 -9.46 -3.32
N LEU A 162 -14.79 -8.88 -3.61
CA LEU A 162 -13.48 -9.49 -3.39
C LEU A 162 -12.85 -9.07 -2.07
N ALA A 163 -13.00 -7.80 -1.69
CA ALA A 163 -12.45 -7.29 -0.44
C ALA A 163 -13.22 -6.07 0.07
N LYS A 164 -12.98 -5.73 1.33
CA LYS A 164 -13.25 -4.39 1.86
C LYS A 164 -11.94 -3.75 2.32
N TRP A 165 -11.75 -2.48 2.01
CA TRP A 165 -10.71 -1.68 2.66
C TRP A 165 -11.18 -1.25 4.05
N ASP A 166 -10.44 -1.65 5.09
CA ASP A 166 -10.66 -1.21 6.46
C ASP A 166 -9.51 -0.30 6.93
N PRO A 167 -9.69 1.03 6.86
CA PRO A 167 -8.65 2.00 7.22
C PRO A 167 -8.30 1.94 8.70
N ARG A 168 -9.25 1.58 9.59
CA ARG A 168 -8.98 1.47 11.04
C ARG A 168 -7.99 0.36 11.37
N ARG A 169 -7.94 -0.67 10.52
CA ARG A 169 -7.02 -1.80 10.64
C ARG A 169 -5.88 -1.73 9.64
N GLY A 170 -5.84 -0.69 8.81
CA GLY A 170 -4.91 -0.49 7.69
C GLY A 170 -4.77 -1.73 6.81
N ARG A 171 -5.88 -2.37 6.40
CA ARG A 171 -5.82 -3.63 5.63
C ARG A 171 -7.01 -3.91 4.73
N PHE A 172 -6.76 -4.76 3.73
CA PHE A 172 -7.80 -5.43 2.96
C PHE A 172 -8.40 -6.59 3.76
N LEU A 173 -9.72 -6.57 3.90
CA LEU A 173 -10.53 -7.66 4.42
C LEU A 173 -11.00 -8.48 3.22
N PHE A 174 -10.16 -9.44 2.80
CA PHE A 174 -10.46 -10.35 1.71
C PHE A 174 -11.69 -11.20 1.99
N SER A 175 -12.49 -11.42 0.96
CA SER A 175 -13.63 -12.33 0.99
C SER A 175 -13.21 -13.73 0.52
N LYS A 176 -14.07 -14.71 0.79
CA LYS A 176 -13.88 -16.09 0.33
C LYS A 176 -13.71 -16.19 -1.20
N SER A 177 -14.39 -15.33 -1.97
CA SER A 177 -14.35 -15.34 -3.44
C SER A 177 -13.06 -14.77 -4.02
N SER A 178 -12.25 -14.06 -3.24
CA SER A 178 -10.94 -13.55 -3.69
C SER A 178 -9.80 -14.55 -3.55
N LEU A 179 -9.95 -15.59 -2.73
CA LEU A 179 -8.83 -16.46 -2.36
C LEU A 179 -8.21 -17.19 -3.55
N SER A 180 -9.02 -17.65 -4.51
CA SER A 180 -8.51 -18.30 -5.72
C SER A 180 -7.66 -17.35 -6.56
N ILE A 181 -8.16 -16.14 -6.83
CA ILE A 181 -7.45 -15.10 -7.60
C ILE A 181 -6.13 -14.73 -6.90
N LEU A 182 -6.15 -14.55 -5.59
CA LEU A 182 -4.95 -14.22 -4.81
C LEU A 182 -3.92 -15.38 -4.81
N GLY A 183 -4.41 -16.62 -4.87
CA GLY A 183 -3.56 -17.81 -4.95
C GLY A 183 -2.93 -18.00 -6.32
N GLU A 184 -3.70 -17.80 -7.39
CA GLU A 184 -3.25 -17.86 -8.79
C GLU A 184 -2.20 -16.79 -9.10
N LEU A 185 -2.41 -15.57 -8.59
CA LEU A 185 -1.48 -14.45 -8.72
C LEU A 185 -0.31 -14.47 -7.71
N GLU A 186 -0.23 -15.50 -6.85
CA GLU A 186 0.80 -15.67 -5.82
C GLU A 186 0.99 -14.46 -4.88
N ILE A 187 -0.10 -13.72 -4.63
CA ILE A 187 -0.08 -12.46 -3.86
C ILE A 187 0.12 -12.70 -2.35
N LEU A 188 -0.47 -13.79 -1.83
CA LEU A 188 -0.44 -14.12 -0.41
C LEU A 188 0.45 -15.34 -0.14
N SER A 189 1.16 -15.29 0.98
CA SER A 189 1.91 -16.42 1.50
C SER A 189 1.02 -17.64 1.75
N ARG A 190 1.59 -18.81 1.54
CA ARG A 190 0.87 -20.09 1.57
C ARG A 190 1.31 -20.90 2.78
N VAL A 191 0.37 -21.53 3.47
CA VAL A 191 0.64 -22.57 4.47
C VAL A 191 0.07 -23.89 3.99
N ASN A 192 0.91 -24.92 3.96
CA ASN A 192 0.51 -26.28 3.64
C ASN A 192 0.30 -27.05 4.94
N LEU A 193 -0.92 -27.55 5.13
CA LEU A 193 -1.24 -28.45 6.23
C LEU A 193 -0.82 -29.88 5.90
N ARG A 194 -0.61 -30.68 6.94
CA ARG A 194 -0.33 -32.12 6.82
C ARG A 194 -1.53 -32.85 6.23
N ASP A 195 -1.24 -33.84 5.38
CA ASP A 195 -2.25 -34.50 4.55
C ASP A 195 -3.26 -35.34 5.34
N ASN A 196 -2.89 -35.76 6.55
CA ASN A 196 -3.69 -36.56 7.48
C ASN A 196 -4.41 -35.73 8.55
N VAL A 197 -4.35 -34.39 8.49
CA VAL A 197 -5.02 -33.52 9.47
C VAL A 197 -6.26 -32.90 8.85
N GLU A 198 -7.41 -33.09 9.51
CA GLU A 198 -8.61 -32.34 9.21
C GLU A 198 -8.53 -30.93 9.80
N TRP A 199 -8.79 -29.92 8.98
CA TRP A 199 -8.69 -28.53 9.41
C TRP A 199 -10.06 -27.99 9.85
N VAL A 200 -10.22 -27.81 11.16
CA VAL A 200 -11.49 -27.38 11.79
C VAL A 200 -11.36 -26.06 12.54
N GLY A 201 -10.15 -25.64 12.92
CA GLY A 201 -9.93 -24.47 13.78
C GLY A 201 -8.65 -23.70 13.47
N ASP A 202 -8.01 -23.16 14.50
CA ASP A 202 -6.76 -22.41 14.34
C ASP A 202 -5.61 -23.32 13.87
N ILE A 203 -4.58 -22.70 13.28
CA ILE A 203 -3.39 -23.41 12.79
C ILE A 203 -2.35 -23.45 13.90
N PHE A 204 -1.86 -24.65 14.19
CA PHE A 204 -0.85 -24.96 15.19
C PHE A 204 0.34 -25.69 14.54
N PRO A 205 1.51 -25.71 15.18
CA PRO A 205 2.72 -26.36 14.66
C PRO A 205 2.49 -27.81 14.23
N THR A 206 1.66 -28.53 14.97
CA THR A 206 1.33 -29.94 14.70
C THR A 206 0.56 -30.16 13.40
N SER A 207 -0.16 -29.15 12.90
CA SER A 207 -0.93 -29.25 11.65
C SER A 207 -0.15 -28.78 10.41
N VAL A 208 0.95 -28.05 10.58
CA VAL A 208 1.73 -27.49 9.47
C VAL A 208 2.72 -28.52 8.92
N LYS A 209 2.79 -28.60 7.60
CA LYS A 209 3.79 -29.36 6.83
C LYS A 209 4.90 -28.45 6.31
N SER A 210 4.52 -27.32 5.71
CA SER A 210 5.45 -26.30 5.19
C SER A 210 4.72 -24.97 4.97
N PHE A 211 5.46 -23.91 4.65
CA PHE A 211 4.92 -22.64 4.21
C PHE A 211 5.80 -22.04 3.11
N ILE A 212 5.25 -21.11 2.32
CA ILE A 212 5.93 -20.41 1.22
C ILE A 212 5.64 -18.91 1.36
N GLY A 213 6.68 -18.10 1.21
CA GLY A 213 6.59 -16.64 1.30
C GLY A 213 6.86 -16.10 2.71
N PRO A 214 7.06 -14.77 2.84
CA PRO A 214 7.26 -14.13 4.13
C PRO A 214 5.96 -14.13 4.95
N ILE A 215 6.06 -14.26 6.26
CA ILE A 215 4.91 -14.17 7.17
C ILE A 215 5.19 -13.11 8.22
N ARG A 216 4.34 -12.09 8.30
CA ARG A 216 4.31 -11.10 9.39
C ARG A 216 3.05 -11.30 10.22
N THR A 217 3.11 -10.89 11.48
CA THR A 217 1.93 -10.91 12.35
C THR A 217 0.81 -10.08 11.73
N GLY A 218 -0.36 -10.69 11.59
CA GLY A 218 -1.53 -10.05 11.02
C GLY A 218 -1.71 -10.26 9.52
N ASP A 219 -0.75 -10.86 8.81
CA ASP A 219 -0.88 -11.21 7.39
C ASP A 219 -2.02 -12.21 7.17
N GLU A 220 -2.71 -12.07 6.04
CA GLU A 220 -3.65 -13.07 5.56
C GLU A 220 -2.87 -14.14 4.77
N LEU A 221 -3.09 -15.40 5.09
CA LEU A 221 -2.39 -16.56 4.53
C LEU A 221 -3.39 -17.44 3.79
N LEU A 222 -2.98 -17.99 2.66
CA LEU A 222 -3.74 -19.02 1.95
C LEU A 222 -3.42 -20.38 2.54
N VAL A 223 -4.45 -21.15 2.87
CA VAL A 223 -4.30 -22.46 3.50
C VAL A 223 -4.52 -23.55 2.46
N TYR A 224 -3.51 -24.39 2.28
CA TYR A 224 -3.51 -25.50 1.34
C TYR A 224 -3.41 -26.84 2.06
N ARG A 225 -3.92 -27.89 1.43
CA ARG A 225 -3.71 -29.29 1.85
C ARG A 225 -3.76 -30.18 0.62
N LYS A 226 -2.82 -31.13 0.50
CA LYS A 226 -2.69 -31.98 -0.71
C LYS A 226 -2.66 -31.18 -2.04
N GLY A 227 -2.08 -29.97 -2.01
CA GLY A 227 -2.00 -29.08 -3.17
C GLY A 227 -3.29 -28.28 -3.46
N GLU A 228 -4.39 -28.52 -2.75
CA GLU A 228 -5.64 -27.80 -2.94
C GLU A 228 -5.77 -26.62 -1.98
N LEU A 229 -6.24 -25.48 -2.48
CA LEU A 229 -6.62 -24.34 -1.65
C LEU A 229 -7.89 -24.69 -0.87
N ILE A 230 -7.80 -24.69 0.46
CA ILE A 230 -8.93 -25.04 1.34
C ILE A 230 -9.44 -23.86 2.16
N GLY A 231 -8.79 -22.68 2.11
CA GLY A 231 -9.27 -21.50 2.81
C GLY A 231 -8.20 -20.45 3.08
N SER A 232 -8.45 -19.62 4.09
CA SER A 232 -7.49 -18.63 4.57
C SER A 232 -7.44 -18.55 6.10
N ALA A 233 -6.29 -18.12 6.60
CA ALA A 233 -6.04 -17.90 8.02
C ALA A 233 -5.24 -16.60 8.21
N ARG A 234 -5.30 -16.02 9.40
CA ARG A 234 -4.55 -14.82 9.75
C ARG A 234 -3.40 -15.14 10.67
N ALA A 235 -2.19 -14.82 10.26
CA ALA A 235 -0.99 -15.01 11.06
C ALA A 235 -1.11 -14.28 12.40
N VAL A 236 -0.75 -14.97 13.49
CA VAL A 236 -0.56 -14.36 14.81
C VAL A 236 0.89 -14.50 15.27
N ALA A 237 1.62 -15.49 14.74
CA ALA A 237 3.06 -15.65 14.92
C ALA A 237 3.84 -15.11 13.70
N PRO A 238 4.98 -14.43 13.90
CA PRO A 238 5.87 -14.00 12.83
C PRO A 238 6.57 -15.19 12.17
N GLY A 239 6.98 -15.03 10.91
CA GLY A 239 7.48 -16.13 10.07
C GLY A 239 8.69 -16.88 10.61
N TRP A 240 9.53 -16.25 11.44
CA TRP A 240 10.70 -16.93 12.06
C TRP A 240 10.28 -18.01 13.08
N GLU A 241 9.06 -17.97 13.59
CA GLU A 241 8.50 -19.03 14.44
C GLU A 241 7.99 -20.22 13.62
N TRP A 242 7.72 -20.06 12.33
CA TRP A 242 7.13 -21.15 11.54
C TRP A 242 8.23 -22.11 11.04
N PRO A 243 7.98 -23.44 10.99
CA PRO A 243 6.79 -24.16 11.43
C PRO A 243 6.96 -24.82 12.82
N HIS A 244 8.00 -24.46 13.59
CA HIS A 244 8.41 -25.21 14.80
C HIS A 244 8.23 -24.46 16.13
N GLY A 245 7.94 -23.17 16.08
CA GLY A 245 7.70 -22.33 17.24
C GLY A 245 6.52 -22.83 18.08
N PRO A 246 6.48 -22.47 19.37
CA PRO A 246 5.41 -22.91 20.26
C PRO A 246 4.11 -22.14 20.01
N GLY A 247 2.98 -22.73 20.40
CA GLY A 247 1.71 -22.03 20.45
C GLY A 247 0.95 -21.98 19.12
N ARG A 248 0.10 -20.97 18.96
CA ARG A 248 -0.78 -20.83 17.77
C ARG A 248 -0.08 -20.00 16.72
N PHE A 249 -0.11 -20.47 15.49
CA PHE A 249 0.52 -19.79 14.35
C PHE A 249 -0.42 -18.87 13.59
N ALA A 250 -1.66 -19.30 13.34
CA ALA A 250 -2.66 -18.48 12.67
C ALA A 250 -4.08 -18.77 13.16
N LYS A 251 -4.95 -17.75 13.10
CA LYS A 251 -6.38 -17.88 13.38
C LYS A 251 -7.14 -18.18 12.10
N SER A 252 -8.05 -19.16 12.10
CA SER A 252 -8.86 -19.46 10.91
C SER A 252 -9.75 -18.27 10.54
N ARG A 253 -9.99 -18.08 9.23
CA ARG A 253 -10.79 -16.98 8.68
C ARG A 253 -11.88 -17.50 7.74
N HIS A 254 -11.49 -18.23 6.71
CA HIS A 254 -12.40 -18.74 5.69
C HIS A 254 -12.10 -20.22 5.44
N HIS A 255 -13.15 -21.03 5.31
CA HIS A 255 -13.05 -22.41 4.82
C HIS A 255 -13.73 -22.50 3.46
N LEU A 256 -13.02 -22.99 2.44
CA LEU A 256 -13.57 -23.38 1.15
C LEU A 256 -14.29 -24.73 1.29
N LYS A 257 -15.43 -24.88 0.62
CA LYS A 257 -16.04 -26.20 0.50
C LYS A 257 -15.23 -26.95 -0.57
N PRO A 258 -15.01 -28.27 -0.44
CA PRO A 258 -14.47 -29.06 -1.55
C PRO A 258 -15.32 -28.78 -2.79
N MET A 259 -14.69 -28.57 -3.95
CA MET A 259 -15.44 -28.53 -5.20
C MET A 259 -16.07 -29.91 -5.37
N THR A 260 -17.37 -30.02 -5.14
CA THR A 260 -18.13 -31.17 -5.62
C THR A 260 -18.00 -31.13 -7.13
N GLN A 261 -17.21 -32.04 -7.70
CA GLN A 261 -17.31 -32.35 -9.12
C GLN A 261 -18.79 -32.69 -9.36
N LYS A 262 -19.52 -31.80 -10.04
CA LYS A 262 -20.76 -32.21 -10.68
C LYS A 262 -20.34 -33.24 -11.72
N ALA A 263 -20.64 -34.51 -11.43
CA ALA A 263 -20.57 -35.56 -12.44
C ALA A 263 -21.39 -35.10 -13.65
N ALA A 264 -20.81 -35.31 -14.83
CA ALA A 264 -21.37 -34.99 -16.13
C ALA A 264 -22.77 -35.58 -16.34
#